data_AF-A0AA46YHC9-F1
#
_entry.id   AF-A0AA46YHC9-F1
#
_cell.length_a   1.000
_cell.length_b   1.000
_cell.length_c   1.000
_cell.angle_alpha   90.00
_cell.angle_beta   90.00
_cell.angle_gamma   90.00
#
_symmetry.space_group_name_H-M   'P 1'
#
loop_
_entity.id
_entity.type
_entity.pdbx_description
1 polymer ?
#
loop_
_entity_poly.entity_id
_entity_poly.type
_entity_poly.pdbx_seq_one_letter_code
_entity_poly.pdbx_strand_id
1 'polypeptide(L)'
;MRITCVNKLGLSGFSGTLVLIALLMQAASPAVAQNKTAPLVDDKYSLKADREALDKLRQNIPAEKKADNDEKAFMDQMMSDLTKSPADVRNKFSSILNKKRDLFSKDMTKTREAFSKAQSDERSAFTRSQTERREKFAKGKVTSAERTEFYSKLDAERKEFYSAQKEKRDAFEEETKNKRKDFDDYIRSKNDEFNQLHRQYTQRYQDNKKAQEDLKKQAAEKKRNLEKDLEKEYENIKKQPATNLTTE
;
A
#
# COMPACT_ATOMS: atom_id res chain seq x y z
N MET A 1 -6.71 -24.79 -57.32
CA MET A 1 -6.89 -24.66 -58.77
C MET A 1 -8.21 -23.90 -58.98
N ARG A 2 -8.22 -22.78 -59.73
CA ARG A 2 -9.30 -21.74 -59.76
C ARG A 2 -9.43 -20.95 -58.42
N ILE A 3 -9.61 -19.62 -58.30
CA ILE A 3 -10.17 -18.50 -59.12
C ILE A 3 -11.72 -18.49 -59.09
N THR A 4 -12.49 -17.42 -58.83
CA THR A 4 -12.34 -15.94 -58.59
C THR A 4 -12.67 -15.53 -57.11
N CYS A 5 -12.79 -14.29 -56.58
CA CYS A 5 -12.44 -12.86 -56.86
C CYS A 5 -12.37 -12.13 -55.48
N VAL A 6 -11.72 -10.98 -55.22
CA VAL A 6 -11.92 -9.54 -55.61
C VAL A 6 -13.26 -8.90 -55.19
N ASN A 7 -13.20 -7.88 -54.31
CA ASN A 7 -13.94 -6.62 -54.48
C ASN A 7 -13.19 -5.42 -53.85
N LYS A 8 -13.46 -4.18 -54.29
CA LYS A 8 -12.52 -3.04 -54.14
C LYS A 8 -13.21 -1.67 -54.18
N LEU A 9 -13.03 -0.86 -53.14
CA LEU A 9 -13.31 0.59 -53.07
C LEU A 9 -12.17 1.24 -52.25
N GLY A 10 -11.70 2.48 -52.47
CA GLY A 10 -12.26 3.60 -53.23
C GLY A 10 -12.88 4.63 -52.26
N LEU A 11 -12.51 5.92 -52.23
CA LEU A 11 -11.85 6.77 -53.25
C LEU A 11 -10.97 7.89 -52.61
N SER A 12 -10.39 8.73 -53.48
CA SER A 12 -9.81 10.09 -53.29
C SER A 12 -10.24 10.91 -52.05
N GLY A 13 -9.44 11.83 -51.48
CA GLY A 13 -8.18 12.45 -51.95
C GLY A 13 -8.41 13.83 -52.61
N PHE A 14 -7.96 14.93 -51.99
CA PHE A 14 -8.00 16.27 -52.58
C PHE A 14 -6.87 17.17 -52.02
N SER A 15 -6.34 18.07 -52.85
CA SER A 15 -5.31 19.05 -52.51
C SER A 15 -5.64 20.41 -53.12
N GLY A 16 -5.28 21.50 -52.44
CA GLY A 16 -5.50 22.88 -52.91
C GLY A 16 -5.02 23.90 -51.89
N THR A 17 -4.53 25.05 -52.35
CA THR A 17 -3.82 26.04 -51.51
C THR A 17 -4.23 27.49 -51.79
N LEU A 18 -3.88 28.36 -50.83
CA LEU A 18 -3.45 29.76 -50.99
C LEU A 18 -4.48 30.92 -51.06
N VAL A 19 -4.04 32.03 -50.44
CA VAL A 19 -4.56 33.43 -50.43
C VAL A 19 -5.90 33.68 -49.67
N LEU A 20 -6.21 34.83 -49.05
CA LEU A 20 -5.60 35.80 -48.08
C LEU A 20 -6.54 37.05 -48.06
N ILE A 21 -6.55 37.89 -47.00
CA ILE A 21 -7.26 39.21 -46.89
C ILE A 21 -8.81 39.05 -46.69
N ALA A 22 -9.55 39.80 -45.85
CA ALA A 22 -9.31 40.91 -44.90
C ALA A 22 -10.14 40.66 -43.60
N LEU A 23 -9.66 41.00 -42.38
CA LEU A 23 -9.72 42.29 -41.66
C LEU A 23 -11.06 42.61 -40.93
N LEU A 24 -10.94 42.93 -39.64
CA LEU A 24 -11.93 43.54 -38.72
C LEU A 24 -13.32 42.88 -38.50
N MET A 25 -13.48 42.26 -37.32
CA MET A 25 -14.50 42.72 -36.35
C MET A 25 -14.12 42.28 -34.93
N GLN A 26 -14.31 43.17 -33.95
CA GLN A 26 -13.73 43.03 -32.61
C GLN A 26 -14.79 42.70 -31.55
N ALA A 27 -15.15 41.42 -31.43
CA ALA A 27 -16.04 40.93 -30.38
C ALA A 27 -15.24 40.62 -29.10
N ALA A 28 -15.36 41.48 -28.09
CA ALA A 28 -14.64 41.33 -26.82
C ALA A 28 -15.27 40.25 -25.92
N SER A 29 -14.83 38.99 -26.07
CA SER A 29 -15.01 37.98 -25.03
C SER A 29 -13.97 38.21 -23.93
N PRO A 30 -14.35 38.37 -22.64
CA PRO A 30 -13.39 38.44 -21.55
C PRO A 30 -12.75 37.06 -21.36
N ALA A 31 -11.56 36.89 -21.93
CA ALA A 31 -10.72 35.74 -21.62
C ALA A 31 -10.47 35.72 -20.11
N VAL A 32 -10.86 34.64 -19.43
CA VAL A 32 -10.55 34.42 -18.02
C VAL A 32 -9.03 34.25 -17.94
N ALA A 33 -8.35 35.37 -17.66
CA ALA A 33 -6.91 35.40 -17.57
C ALA A 33 -6.47 34.42 -16.49
N GLN A 34 -5.79 33.35 -16.90
CA GLN A 34 -5.08 32.50 -15.97
C GLN A 34 -3.97 33.33 -15.34
N ASN A 35 -4.26 33.93 -14.19
CA ASN A 35 -3.28 34.54 -13.31
C ASN A 35 -2.34 33.44 -12.83
N LYS A 36 -1.33 33.14 -13.66
CA LYS A 36 -0.12 32.44 -13.27
C LYS A 36 0.56 33.33 -12.24
N THR A 37 0.20 33.15 -10.98
CA THR A 37 0.87 33.78 -9.86
C THR A 37 2.36 33.47 -9.99
N ALA A 38 3.18 34.52 -10.04
CA ALA A 38 4.62 34.35 -10.00
C ALA A 38 4.98 33.52 -8.76
N PRO A 39 5.95 32.59 -8.84
CA PRO A 39 6.32 31.79 -7.69
C PRO A 39 6.75 32.73 -6.54
N LEU A 40 6.21 32.49 -5.34
CA LEU A 40 6.37 33.36 -4.17
C LEU A 40 7.85 33.54 -3.76
N VAL A 41 8.72 32.64 -4.22
CA VAL A 41 10.17 32.67 -4.08
C VAL A 41 10.76 32.25 -5.44
N ASP A 42 11.77 32.98 -5.92
CA ASP A 42 12.54 32.65 -7.13
C ASP A 42 13.20 31.26 -7.01
N ASP A 43 13.29 30.54 -8.12
CA ASP A 43 13.71 29.14 -8.15
C ASP A 43 15.13 28.94 -7.60
N LYS A 44 16.00 29.96 -7.75
CA LYS A 44 17.34 30.07 -7.14
C LYS A 44 17.36 29.96 -5.61
N TYR A 45 16.29 30.39 -4.95
CA TYR A 45 16.12 30.34 -3.49
C TYR A 45 15.09 29.28 -3.06
N SER A 46 14.61 28.47 -4.02
CA SER A 46 13.63 27.42 -3.78
C SER A 46 14.31 26.07 -3.52
N LEU A 47 13.71 25.25 -2.67
CA LEU A 47 14.15 23.87 -2.41
C LEU A 47 13.85 22.91 -3.59
N LYS A 48 13.63 23.42 -4.83
CA LYS A 48 13.42 22.58 -6.03
C LYS A 48 14.67 21.78 -6.38
N ALA A 49 15.83 22.44 -6.44
CA ALA A 49 17.10 21.78 -6.72
C ALA A 49 17.42 20.68 -5.70
N ASP A 50 17.19 20.94 -4.41
CA ASP A 50 17.38 19.96 -3.34
C ASP A 50 16.41 18.77 -3.45
N ARG A 51 15.14 19.02 -3.82
CA ARG A 51 14.16 17.95 -4.07
C ARG A 51 14.57 17.08 -5.26
N GLU A 52 14.99 17.69 -6.36
CA GLU A 52 15.50 16.94 -7.52
C GLU A 52 16.78 16.16 -7.22
N ALA A 53 17.67 16.68 -6.36
CA ALA A 53 18.84 15.97 -5.87
C ALA A 53 18.43 14.77 -4.98
N LEU A 54 17.49 14.97 -4.06
CA LEU A 54 16.94 13.90 -3.23
C LEU A 54 16.22 12.83 -4.06
N ASP A 55 15.51 13.19 -5.12
CA ASP A 55 14.83 12.24 -6.01
C ASP A 55 15.82 11.43 -6.86
N LYS A 56 16.93 12.05 -7.31
CA LYS A 56 18.06 11.33 -7.93
C LYS A 56 18.71 10.35 -6.93
N LEU A 57 18.87 10.73 -5.66
CA LEU A 57 19.35 9.83 -4.61
C LEU A 57 18.36 8.68 -4.29
N ARG A 58 17.05 8.96 -4.30
CA ARG A 58 15.98 7.97 -4.06
C ARG A 58 15.90 6.89 -5.14
N GLN A 59 16.30 7.18 -6.38
CA GLN A 59 16.36 6.18 -7.46
C GLN A 59 17.25 4.98 -7.05
N ASN A 60 18.42 5.26 -6.47
CA ASN A 60 19.42 4.25 -6.08
C ASN A 60 19.10 3.43 -4.82
N ILE A 61 18.02 3.75 -4.09
CA ILE A 61 17.65 3.00 -2.86
C ILE A 61 17.04 1.63 -3.24
N PRO A 62 17.50 0.50 -2.68
CA PRO A 62 16.92 -0.82 -2.93
C PRO A 62 15.42 -0.92 -2.59
N ALA A 63 14.69 -1.75 -3.32
CA ALA A 63 13.23 -1.90 -3.16
C ALA A 63 12.81 -2.35 -1.74
N GLU A 64 13.57 -3.25 -1.13
CA GLU A 64 13.39 -3.69 0.27
C GLU A 64 13.45 -2.50 1.25
N LYS A 65 14.43 -1.60 1.05
CA LYS A 65 14.63 -0.43 1.91
C LYS A 65 13.68 0.73 1.60
N LYS A 66 13.02 0.71 0.44
CA LYS A 66 11.83 1.54 0.18
C LYS A 66 10.66 1.03 1.02
N ALA A 67 10.32 -0.26 0.96
CA ALA A 67 9.26 -0.86 1.76
C ALA A 67 9.45 -0.69 3.29
N ASP A 68 10.67 -0.91 3.81
CA ASP A 68 10.97 -0.65 5.23
C ASP A 68 10.69 0.81 5.65
N ASN A 69 11.02 1.77 4.79
CA ASN A 69 10.82 3.19 5.06
C ASN A 69 9.34 3.59 4.92
N ASP A 70 8.61 3.03 3.95
CA ASP A 70 7.19 3.27 3.75
C ASP A 70 6.36 2.74 4.95
N GLU A 71 6.73 1.57 5.51
CA GLU A 71 6.12 1.03 6.71
C GLU A 71 6.39 1.85 7.97
N LYS A 72 7.60 2.43 8.08
CA LYS A 72 7.96 3.35 9.18
C LYS A 72 7.21 4.66 9.07
N ALA A 73 7.19 5.26 7.88
CA ALA A 73 6.41 6.46 7.58
C ALA A 73 4.91 6.25 7.87
N PHE A 74 4.36 5.05 7.62
CA PHE A 74 2.99 4.70 7.98
C PHE A 74 2.77 4.63 9.52
N MET A 75 3.72 4.06 10.27
CA MET A 75 3.66 4.04 11.74
C MET A 75 3.80 5.45 12.34
N ASP A 76 4.73 6.26 11.83
CA ASP A 76 4.92 7.66 12.20
C ASP A 76 3.69 8.52 11.88
N GLN A 77 3.07 8.32 10.70
CA GLN A 77 1.84 8.99 10.31
C GLN A 77 0.70 8.68 11.31
N MET A 78 0.62 7.45 11.82
CA MET A 78 -0.36 7.08 12.85
C MET A 78 -0.13 7.80 14.20
N MET A 79 1.09 8.31 14.42
CA MET A 79 1.55 9.02 15.63
C MET A 79 1.87 10.51 15.41
N SER A 80 1.50 11.05 14.25
CA SER A 80 1.60 12.49 13.95
C SER A 80 0.52 13.29 14.68
N ASP A 81 -0.71 12.77 14.69
CA ASP A 81 -1.91 13.44 15.18
C ASP A 81 -2.14 13.23 16.68
N LEU A 82 -1.70 14.22 17.48
CA LEU A 82 -1.83 14.28 18.93
C LEU A 82 -3.26 14.47 19.46
N THR A 83 -4.30 14.50 18.61
CA THR A 83 -5.71 14.50 19.06
C THR A 83 -6.22 13.12 19.45
N LYS A 84 -5.60 12.05 18.92
CA LYS A 84 -6.03 10.65 19.17
C LYS A 84 -5.46 10.13 20.49
N SER A 85 -6.22 9.36 21.26
CA SER A 85 -5.65 8.77 22.47
C SER A 85 -4.56 7.73 22.12
N PRO A 86 -3.54 7.52 22.97
CA PRO A 86 -2.58 6.44 22.77
C PRO A 86 -3.24 5.04 22.69
N ALA A 87 -4.41 4.85 23.31
CA ALA A 87 -5.18 3.61 23.19
C ALA A 87 -5.74 3.43 21.77
N ASP A 88 -6.30 4.47 21.15
CA ASP A 88 -6.83 4.40 19.77
C ASP A 88 -5.76 4.06 18.74
N VAL A 89 -4.56 4.64 18.90
CA VAL A 89 -3.39 4.35 18.07
C VAL A 89 -2.98 2.88 18.22
N ARG A 90 -2.88 2.37 19.46
CA ARG A 90 -2.56 0.96 19.74
C ARG A 90 -3.61 -0.01 19.20
N ASN A 91 -4.89 0.34 19.32
CA ASN A 91 -6.01 -0.47 18.83
C ASN A 91 -6.03 -0.55 17.29
N LYS A 92 -5.75 0.56 16.60
CA LYS A 92 -5.65 0.60 15.13
C LYS A 92 -4.49 -0.25 14.62
N PHE A 93 -3.30 -0.10 15.19
CA PHE A 93 -2.15 -0.93 14.85
C PHE A 93 -2.41 -2.42 15.10
N SER A 94 -3.01 -2.76 16.24
CA SER A 94 -3.35 -4.15 16.59
C SER A 94 -4.37 -4.76 15.61
N SER A 95 -5.37 -3.98 15.17
CA SER A 95 -6.32 -4.40 14.12
C SER A 95 -5.63 -4.67 12.78
N ILE A 96 -4.62 -3.86 12.41
CA ILE A 96 -3.85 -4.04 11.18
C ILE A 96 -2.97 -5.29 11.25
N LEU A 97 -2.24 -5.51 12.36
CA LEU A 97 -1.45 -6.73 12.56
C LEU A 97 -2.32 -7.99 12.51
N ASN A 98 -3.50 -7.97 13.14
CA ASN A 98 -4.40 -9.12 13.12
C ASN A 98 -4.91 -9.41 11.71
N LYS A 99 -5.33 -8.39 10.93
CA LYS A 99 -5.68 -8.56 9.51
C LYS A 99 -4.53 -9.14 8.68
N LYS A 100 -3.28 -8.77 8.96
CA LYS A 100 -2.09 -9.34 8.28
C LYS A 100 -1.88 -10.81 8.68
N ARG A 101 -2.03 -11.18 9.97
CA ARG A 101 -2.01 -12.57 10.45
C ARG A 101 -3.11 -13.44 9.83
N ASP A 102 -4.32 -12.90 9.71
CA ASP A 102 -5.47 -13.57 9.09
C ASP A 102 -5.24 -13.85 7.60
N LEU A 103 -4.68 -12.86 6.88
CA LEU A 103 -4.33 -12.99 5.46
C LEU A 103 -3.23 -14.04 5.26
N PHE A 104 -2.14 -13.96 6.04
CA PHE A 104 -1.06 -14.95 6.00
C PHE A 104 -1.56 -16.37 6.30
N SER A 105 -2.40 -16.52 7.33
CA SER A 105 -2.97 -17.83 7.70
C SER A 105 -3.85 -18.41 6.58
N LYS A 106 -4.68 -17.58 5.93
CA LYS A 106 -5.50 -18.00 4.78
C LYS A 106 -4.65 -18.39 3.58
N ASP A 107 -3.58 -17.66 3.30
CA ASP A 107 -2.68 -17.95 2.18
C ASP A 107 -1.87 -19.24 2.41
N MET A 108 -1.40 -19.47 3.64
CA MET A 108 -0.75 -20.72 4.02
C MET A 108 -1.69 -21.94 3.97
N THR A 109 -2.97 -21.77 4.28
CA THR A 109 -3.98 -22.83 4.09
C THR A 109 -4.17 -23.15 2.61
N LYS A 110 -4.42 -22.13 1.76
CA LYS A 110 -4.55 -22.30 0.30
C LYS A 110 -3.32 -22.96 -0.32
N THR A 111 -2.13 -22.59 0.14
CA THR A 111 -0.85 -23.15 -0.31
C THR A 111 -0.76 -24.65 0.00
N ARG A 112 -1.19 -25.08 1.19
CA ARG A 112 -1.30 -26.50 1.55
C ARG A 112 -2.37 -27.25 0.76
N GLU A 113 -3.53 -26.64 0.53
CA GLU A 113 -4.62 -27.21 -0.26
C GLU A 113 -4.18 -27.45 -1.71
N ALA A 114 -3.53 -26.45 -2.33
CA ALA A 114 -2.98 -26.53 -3.67
C ALA A 114 -1.90 -27.61 -3.80
N PHE A 115 -0.94 -27.67 -2.85
CA PHE A 115 0.07 -28.74 -2.81
C PHE A 115 -0.56 -30.13 -2.65
N SER A 116 -1.51 -30.29 -1.71
CA SER A 116 -2.18 -31.56 -1.45
C SER A 116 -2.98 -32.05 -2.66
N LYS A 117 -3.65 -31.12 -3.36
CA LYS A 117 -4.34 -31.43 -4.62
C LYS A 117 -3.35 -31.84 -5.71
N ALA A 118 -2.28 -31.08 -5.94
CA ALA A 118 -1.27 -31.40 -6.94
C ALA A 118 -0.62 -32.78 -6.69
N GLN A 119 -0.29 -33.10 -5.43
CA GLN A 119 0.21 -34.43 -5.04
C GLN A 119 -0.84 -35.53 -5.29
N SER A 120 -2.12 -35.29 -5.04
CA SER A 120 -3.21 -36.24 -5.35
C SER A 120 -3.33 -36.48 -6.87
N ASP A 121 -3.35 -35.40 -7.65
CA ASP A 121 -3.48 -35.43 -9.10
C ASP A 121 -2.28 -36.16 -9.75
N GLU A 122 -1.04 -35.83 -9.36
CA GLU A 122 0.19 -36.53 -9.77
C GLU A 122 0.15 -38.04 -9.47
N ARG A 123 -0.25 -38.43 -8.24
CA ARG A 123 -0.37 -39.84 -7.84
C ARG A 123 -1.45 -40.57 -8.63
N SER A 124 -2.57 -39.91 -8.93
CA SER A 124 -3.65 -40.50 -9.73
C SER A 124 -3.21 -40.71 -11.19
N ALA A 125 -2.48 -39.76 -11.77
CA ALA A 125 -1.94 -39.85 -13.12
C ALA A 125 -0.90 -40.96 -13.24
N PHE A 126 0.07 -41.02 -12.31
CA PHE A 126 1.07 -42.09 -12.26
C PHE A 126 0.43 -43.47 -12.13
N THR A 127 -0.57 -43.62 -11.25
CA THR A 127 -1.27 -44.90 -11.04
C THR A 127 -2.00 -45.34 -12.32
N ARG A 128 -2.70 -44.42 -13.00
CA ARG A 128 -3.35 -44.69 -14.29
C ARG A 128 -2.32 -45.11 -15.35
N SER A 129 -1.21 -44.40 -15.49
CA SER A 129 -0.18 -44.74 -16.48
C SER A 129 0.48 -46.10 -16.22
N GLN A 130 0.70 -46.49 -14.96
CA GLN A 130 1.21 -47.83 -14.64
C GLN A 130 0.17 -48.93 -14.94
N THR A 131 -1.12 -48.70 -14.70
CA THR A 131 -2.19 -49.64 -15.09
C THR A 131 -2.28 -49.79 -16.61
N GLU A 132 -2.33 -48.67 -17.35
CA GLU A 132 -2.34 -48.69 -18.82
C GLU A 132 -1.14 -49.42 -19.41
N ARG A 133 0.07 -49.21 -18.87
CA ARG A 133 1.29 -49.89 -19.34
C ARG A 133 1.20 -51.40 -19.11
N ARG A 134 0.68 -51.84 -17.96
CA ARG A 134 0.44 -53.26 -17.66
C ARG A 134 -0.58 -53.87 -18.62
N GLU A 135 -1.69 -53.20 -18.89
CA GLU A 135 -2.71 -53.66 -19.84
C GLU A 135 -2.20 -53.71 -21.28
N LYS A 136 -1.43 -52.71 -21.71
CA LYS A 136 -0.81 -52.66 -23.05
C LYS A 136 0.21 -53.79 -23.22
N PHE A 137 1.02 -54.05 -22.19
CA PHE A 137 1.98 -55.17 -22.18
C PHE A 137 1.29 -56.54 -22.16
N ALA A 138 0.23 -56.71 -21.36
CA ALA A 138 -0.51 -57.98 -21.25
C ALA A 138 -1.24 -58.41 -22.55
N LYS A 139 -1.46 -57.48 -23.49
CA LYS A 139 -2.02 -57.76 -24.83
C LYS A 139 -0.97 -58.27 -25.82
N GLY A 140 0.32 -58.18 -25.51
CA GLY A 140 1.42 -58.64 -26.35
C GLY A 140 1.79 -60.11 -26.10
N LYS A 141 2.29 -60.79 -27.15
CA LYS A 141 3.05 -62.04 -26.98
C LYS A 141 4.49 -61.67 -26.60
N VAL A 142 4.91 -62.02 -25.40
CA VAL A 142 6.21 -61.66 -24.81
C VAL A 142 6.85 -62.85 -24.09
N THR A 143 8.17 -62.92 -24.12
CA THR A 143 8.97 -63.97 -23.48
C THR A 143 9.03 -63.81 -21.95
N SER A 144 9.55 -64.83 -21.27
CA SER A 144 9.73 -64.80 -19.81
C SER A 144 10.77 -63.75 -19.36
N ALA A 145 11.82 -63.54 -20.16
CA ALA A 145 12.87 -62.56 -19.88
C ALA A 145 12.32 -61.12 -19.96
N GLU A 146 11.68 -60.76 -21.08
CA GLU A 146 11.06 -59.45 -21.28
C GLU A 146 10.00 -59.14 -20.22
N ARG A 147 9.20 -60.16 -19.84
CA ARG A 147 8.21 -60.06 -18.75
C ARG A 147 8.87 -59.71 -17.42
N THR A 148 9.98 -60.37 -17.08
CA THR A 148 10.71 -60.15 -15.83
C THR A 148 11.33 -58.74 -15.81
N GLU A 149 11.95 -58.32 -16.91
CA GLU A 149 12.55 -57.00 -17.06
C GLU A 149 11.49 -55.87 -16.99
N PHE A 150 10.35 -56.05 -17.66
CA PHE A 150 9.24 -55.10 -17.64
C PHE A 150 8.70 -54.86 -16.23
N TYR A 151 8.41 -55.93 -15.47
CA TYR A 151 7.90 -55.77 -14.11
C TYR A 151 8.96 -55.24 -13.13
N SER A 152 10.24 -55.58 -13.33
CA SER A 152 11.36 -55.00 -12.58
C SER A 152 11.44 -53.48 -12.79
N LYS A 153 11.38 -53.01 -14.05
CA LYS A 153 11.35 -51.59 -14.41
C LYS A 153 10.14 -50.86 -13.80
N LEU A 154 8.94 -51.43 -13.88
CA LEU A 154 7.73 -50.83 -13.29
C LEU A 154 7.79 -50.67 -11.77
N ASP A 155 8.48 -51.55 -11.03
CA ASP A 155 8.63 -51.42 -9.58
C ASP A 155 9.79 -50.48 -9.19
N ALA A 156 10.86 -50.41 -9.99
CA ALA A 156 11.91 -49.40 -9.84
C ALA A 156 11.35 -47.98 -10.02
N GLU A 157 10.63 -47.72 -11.12
CA GLU A 157 9.93 -46.45 -11.37
C GLU A 157 8.93 -46.10 -10.26
N ARG A 158 8.24 -47.11 -9.71
CA ARG A 158 7.30 -46.92 -8.59
C ARG A 158 8.03 -46.48 -7.32
N LYS A 159 9.16 -47.11 -6.98
CA LYS A 159 9.99 -46.72 -5.83
C LYS A 159 10.51 -45.30 -6.00
N GLU A 160 11.05 -44.99 -7.17
CA GLU A 160 11.58 -43.67 -7.53
C GLU A 160 10.51 -42.58 -7.39
N PHE A 161 9.34 -42.79 -8.01
CA PHE A 161 8.21 -41.86 -7.91
C PHE A 161 7.79 -41.62 -6.46
N TYR A 162 7.70 -42.66 -5.63
CA TYR A 162 7.31 -42.49 -4.23
C TYR A 162 8.42 -41.88 -3.34
N SER A 163 9.71 -42.00 -3.70
CA SER A 163 10.79 -41.25 -3.04
C SER A 163 10.70 -39.75 -3.38
N ALA A 164 10.62 -39.41 -4.67
CA ALA A 164 10.46 -38.03 -5.12
C ALA A 164 9.18 -37.38 -4.55
N GLN A 165 8.08 -38.12 -4.39
CA GLN A 165 6.85 -37.66 -3.73
C GLN A 165 7.03 -37.38 -2.22
N LYS A 166 7.96 -38.06 -1.56
CA LYS A 166 8.33 -37.79 -0.17
C LYS A 166 9.23 -36.56 -0.09
N GLU A 167 10.28 -36.50 -0.91
CA GLU A 167 11.22 -35.37 -0.97
C GLU A 167 10.52 -34.04 -1.29
N LYS A 168 9.63 -34.03 -2.30
CA LYS A 168 8.73 -32.89 -2.59
C LYS A 168 7.93 -32.42 -1.37
N ARG A 169 7.49 -33.35 -0.51
CA ARG A 169 6.68 -33.04 0.67
C ARG A 169 7.52 -32.53 1.82
N ASP A 170 8.65 -33.16 2.08
CA ASP A 170 9.55 -32.76 3.17
C ASP A 170 10.09 -31.34 2.91
N ALA A 171 10.50 -31.04 1.68
CA ALA A 171 10.90 -29.70 1.26
C ALA A 171 9.76 -28.67 1.35
N PHE A 172 8.53 -29.05 0.98
CA PHE A 172 7.36 -28.18 1.08
C PHE A 172 6.98 -27.83 2.53
N GLU A 173 7.02 -28.79 3.45
CA GLU A 173 6.73 -28.53 4.87
C GLU A 173 7.89 -27.73 5.52
N GLU A 174 9.14 -27.90 5.08
CA GLU A 174 10.26 -27.05 5.50
C GLU A 174 10.11 -25.60 5.00
N GLU A 175 9.86 -25.39 3.71
CA GLU A 175 9.60 -24.06 3.14
C GLU A 175 8.44 -23.37 3.87
N THR A 176 7.37 -24.11 4.12
CA THR A 176 6.19 -23.68 4.87
C THR A 176 6.51 -23.31 6.33
N LYS A 177 7.37 -24.08 7.00
CA LYS A 177 7.83 -23.81 8.38
C LYS A 177 8.68 -22.55 8.42
N ASN A 178 9.59 -22.37 7.46
CA ASN A 178 10.47 -21.20 7.36
C ASN A 178 9.65 -19.93 7.07
N LYS A 179 8.78 -19.93 6.05
CA LYS A 179 7.84 -18.83 5.76
C LYS A 179 7.04 -18.37 6.99
N ARG A 180 6.59 -19.31 7.83
CA ARG A 180 5.88 -19.00 9.07
C ARG A 180 6.78 -18.35 10.11
N LYS A 181 7.98 -18.90 10.34
CA LYS A 181 8.96 -18.32 11.26
C LYS A 181 9.35 -16.90 10.83
N ASP A 182 9.65 -16.70 9.55
CA ASP A 182 10.08 -15.41 9.01
C ASP A 182 8.97 -14.36 9.12
N PHE A 183 7.71 -14.76 8.90
CA PHE A 183 6.54 -13.91 9.16
C PHE A 183 6.35 -13.58 10.64
N ASP A 184 6.45 -14.56 11.54
CA ASP A 184 6.30 -14.35 12.99
C ASP A 184 7.44 -13.47 13.57
N ASP A 185 8.66 -13.58 13.04
CA ASP A 185 9.82 -12.74 13.40
C ASP A 185 9.69 -11.31 12.82
N TYR A 186 9.22 -11.14 11.58
CA TYR A 186 8.87 -9.84 10.99
C TYR A 186 7.76 -9.13 11.82
N ILE A 187 6.71 -9.86 12.19
CA ILE A 187 5.61 -9.34 13.02
C ILE A 187 6.11 -8.93 14.41
N ARG A 188 7.10 -9.63 14.99
CA ARG A 188 7.75 -9.21 16.24
C ARG A 188 8.52 -7.90 16.05
N SER A 189 9.37 -7.82 15.02
CA SER A 189 10.15 -6.63 14.70
C SER A 189 9.27 -5.38 14.55
N LYS A 190 8.23 -5.43 13.72
CA LYS A 190 7.34 -4.27 13.48
C LYS A 190 6.49 -3.91 14.71
N ASN A 191 6.14 -4.89 15.56
CA ASN A 191 5.53 -4.63 16.87
C ASN A 191 6.49 -3.90 17.81
N ASP A 192 7.77 -4.23 17.80
CA ASP A 192 8.75 -3.60 18.69
C ASP A 192 9.14 -2.20 18.22
N GLU A 193 9.26 -1.96 16.90
CA GLU A 193 9.35 -0.62 16.30
C GLU A 193 8.14 0.23 16.70
N PHE A 194 6.91 -0.29 16.54
CA PHE A 194 5.70 0.40 17.00
C PHE A 194 5.73 0.71 18.49
N ASN A 195 6.15 -0.23 19.35
CA ASN A 195 6.19 -0.01 20.80
C ASN A 195 7.22 1.04 21.22
N GLN A 196 8.30 1.26 20.46
CA GLN A 196 9.25 2.35 20.69
C GLN A 196 8.63 3.71 20.36
N LEU A 197 8.07 3.85 19.15
CA LEU A 197 7.38 5.07 18.70
C LEU A 197 6.18 5.40 19.62
N HIS A 198 5.41 4.39 20.02
CA HIS A 198 4.21 4.54 20.85
C HIS A 198 4.50 5.10 22.25
N ARG A 199 5.67 4.79 22.83
CA ARG A 199 6.14 5.42 24.09
C ARG A 199 6.39 6.91 23.91
N GLN A 200 7.12 7.29 22.84
CA GLN A 200 7.41 8.70 22.52
C GLN A 200 6.11 9.48 22.21
N TYR A 201 5.18 8.86 21.48
CA TYR A 201 3.84 9.41 21.23
C TYR A 201 3.05 9.62 22.52
N THR A 202 3.04 8.65 23.42
CA THR A 202 2.33 8.73 24.71
C THR A 202 2.85 9.89 25.55
N GLN A 203 4.18 10.10 25.60
CA GLN A 203 4.77 11.26 26.27
C GLN A 203 4.33 12.59 25.63
N ARG A 204 4.52 12.75 24.31
CA ARG A 204 4.08 13.93 23.55
C ARG A 204 2.60 14.24 23.74
N TYR A 205 1.74 13.21 23.80
CA TYR A 205 0.30 13.34 24.02
C TYR A 205 -0.01 13.89 25.43
N GLN A 206 0.66 13.36 26.46
CA GLN A 206 0.48 13.86 27.84
C GLN A 206 0.95 15.31 27.98
N ASP A 207 2.08 15.68 27.38
CA ASP A 207 2.62 17.02 27.51
C ASP A 207 1.82 18.05 26.70
N ASN A 208 1.33 17.69 25.50
CA ASN A 208 0.34 18.48 24.77
C ASN A 208 -0.96 18.65 25.58
N LYS A 209 -1.45 17.60 26.26
CA LYS A 209 -2.64 17.71 27.13
C LYS A 209 -2.44 18.69 28.28
N LYS A 210 -1.31 18.62 28.99
CA LYS A 210 -0.93 19.60 30.05
C LYS A 210 -0.87 21.02 29.48
N ALA A 211 -0.16 21.22 28.38
CA ALA A 211 -0.03 22.53 27.74
C ALA A 211 -1.41 23.13 27.34
N GLN A 212 -2.33 22.30 26.83
CA GLN A 212 -3.71 22.74 26.54
C GLN A 212 -4.52 23.06 27.80
N GLU A 213 -4.32 22.33 28.90
CA GLU A 213 -4.96 22.63 30.19
C GLU A 213 -4.43 23.94 30.79
N ASP A 214 -3.12 24.18 30.73
CA ASP A 214 -2.50 25.41 31.24
C ASP A 214 -2.81 26.63 30.38
N LEU A 215 -2.84 26.50 29.05
CA LEU A 215 -3.35 27.54 28.15
C LEU A 215 -4.82 27.91 28.45
N LYS A 216 -5.67 26.92 28.79
CA LYS A 216 -7.06 27.16 29.20
C LYS A 216 -7.14 27.90 30.55
N LYS A 217 -6.29 27.56 31.53
CA LYS A 217 -6.20 28.30 32.81
C LYS A 217 -5.79 29.75 32.57
N GLN A 218 -4.70 29.98 31.84
CA GLN A 218 -4.21 31.33 31.52
C GLN A 218 -5.25 32.16 30.73
N ALA A 219 -5.99 31.54 29.80
CA ALA A 219 -7.07 32.22 29.09
C ALA A 219 -8.24 32.60 30.02
N ALA A 220 -8.63 31.70 30.94
CA ALA A 220 -9.68 31.98 31.92
C ALA A 220 -9.26 33.05 32.95
N GLU A 221 -8.00 33.08 33.37
CA GLU A 221 -7.44 34.12 34.25
C GLU A 221 -7.38 35.48 33.54
N LYS A 222 -6.91 35.53 32.29
CA LYS A 222 -6.94 36.74 31.46
C LYS A 222 -8.37 37.27 31.28
N LYS A 223 -9.35 36.38 31.04
CA LYS A 223 -10.77 36.75 30.95
C LYS A 223 -11.29 37.32 32.28
N ARG A 224 -11.02 36.67 33.41
CA ARG A 224 -11.41 37.14 34.75
C ARG A 224 -10.79 38.47 35.15
N ASN A 225 -9.57 38.74 34.71
CA ASN A 225 -8.92 40.04 34.96
C ASN A 225 -9.54 41.12 34.09
N LEU A 226 -9.73 40.86 32.79
CA LEU A 226 -10.44 41.76 31.87
C LEU A 226 -11.86 42.10 32.36
N GLU A 227 -12.61 41.11 32.86
CA GLU A 227 -13.94 41.30 33.46
C GLU A 227 -13.90 42.26 34.66
N LYS A 228 -12.94 42.08 35.57
CA LYS A 228 -12.75 42.97 36.73
C LYS A 228 -12.27 44.37 36.35
N ASP A 229 -11.47 44.50 35.30
CA ASP A 229 -10.94 45.79 34.85
C ASP A 229 -12.04 46.60 34.14
N LEU A 230 -12.87 45.95 33.31
CA LEU A 230 -14.10 46.53 32.77
C LEU A 230 -15.08 46.94 33.88
N GLU A 231 -15.27 46.11 34.92
CA GLU A 231 -16.15 46.43 36.06
C GLU A 231 -15.70 47.70 36.80
N LYS A 232 -14.38 47.90 36.98
CA LYS A 232 -13.82 49.15 37.51
C LYS A 232 -14.07 50.34 36.57
N GLU A 233 -13.91 50.16 35.26
CA GLU A 233 -14.18 51.23 34.28
C GLU A 233 -15.65 51.66 34.32
N TYR A 234 -16.61 50.72 34.33
CA TYR A 234 -18.04 51.02 34.50
C TYR A 234 -18.33 51.76 35.81
N GLU A 235 -17.78 51.29 36.93
CA GLU A 235 -17.95 51.96 38.23
C GLU A 235 -17.20 53.29 38.34
N ASN A 236 -16.22 53.58 37.48
CA ASN A 236 -15.58 54.90 37.40
C ASN A 236 -16.39 55.86 36.53
N ILE A 237 -16.89 55.41 35.38
CA ILE A 237 -17.78 56.18 34.50
C ILE A 237 -19.04 56.60 35.25
N LYS A 238 -19.66 55.68 35.98
CA LYS A 238 -20.85 55.90 36.83
C LYS A 238 -20.66 56.94 37.95
N LYS A 239 -19.41 57.25 38.33
CA LYS A 239 -19.07 58.27 39.34
C LYS A 239 -18.77 59.64 38.73
N GLN A 240 -18.65 59.75 37.41
CA GLN A 240 -18.56 61.05 36.75
C GLN A 240 -19.94 61.72 36.72
N PRO A 241 -20.04 63.04 36.98
CA PRO A 241 -21.31 63.75 36.85
C PRO A 241 -21.77 63.73 35.39
N ALA A 242 -23.09 63.66 35.17
CA ALA A 242 -23.65 63.66 33.83
C ALA A 242 -23.22 64.91 33.04
N THR A 243 -22.57 64.69 31.90
CA THR A 243 -22.24 65.76 30.96
C THR A 243 -23.53 66.26 30.31
N ASN A 244 -23.96 67.45 30.72
CA ASN A 244 -25.09 68.13 30.08
C ASN A 244 -24.80 68.31 28.59
N LEU A 245 -25.58 67.66 27.73
CA LEU A 245 -25.56 67.90 26.30
C LEU A 245 -26.13 69.29 26.03
N THR A 246 -25.24 70.27 25.86
CA THR A 246 -25.59 71.58 25.32
C THR A 246 -25.96 71.41 23.86
N THR A 247 -27.26 71.25 23.60
CA THR A 247 -27.85 71.55 22.29
C THR A 247 -27.69 73.04 22.01
N GLU A 248 -27.13 73.38 20.84
CA GLU A 248 -27.11 74.74 20.28
C GLU A 248 -28.52 75.23 19.91
#